data_AF-A0A924Y357-F1
#
_entry.id   AF-A0A924Y357-F1
#
_cell.length_a   1.000
_cell.length_b   1.000
_cell.length_c   1.000
_cell.angle_alpha   90.00
_cell.angle_beta   90.00
_cell.angle_gamma   90.00
#
_symmetry.space_group_name_H-M   'P 1'
#
loop_
_entity.id
_entity.type
_entity.pdbx_description
1 polymer ?
#
loop_
_entity_poly.entity_id
_entity_poly.type
_entity_poly.pdbx_seq_one_letter_code
_entity_poly.pdbx_strand_id
1 'polypeptide(L)'
;MRTISFYRWSLLMPIAIPVFLLPFSNSDGLLAGIAQLFQYSLIYGGVPYVLTILLLLQLLIRGNERQYLVLTLVAPPAMVAVQLACGFAIGLLTSQADRWIDALSGASFALMLGIYTLAFGYAYVALTHSMLWLSRRAGWVLSDRD
;
A
#
# COMPACT_ATOMS: atom_id res chain seq x y z
N MET A 1 14.45 18.40 6.36
CA MET A 1 13.06 17.91 6.51
C MET A 1 12.93 17.15 7.83
N ARG A 2 11.81 17.23 8.55
CA ARG A 2 11.59 16.41 9.77
C ARG A 2 11.25 14.97 9.42
N THR A 3 11.55 14.02 10.30
CA THR A 3 11.28 12.59 10.07
C THR A 3 9.78 12.34 9.85
N ILE A 4 8.90 12.99 10.61
CA ILE A 4 7.45 12.93 10.41
C ILE A 4 7.03 13.39 9.00
N SER A 5 7.63 14.47 8.49
CA SER A 5 7.35 14.97 7.13
C SER A 5 7.78 13.95 6.07
N PHE A 6 8.92 13.28 6.26
CA PHE A 6 9.36 12.21 5.36
C PHE A 6 8.33 11.08 5.27
N TYR A 7 7.84 10.59 6.42
CA TYR A 7 6.83 9.53 6.45
C TYR A 7 5.50 9.95 5.79
N ARG A 8 5.09 11.21 5.93
CA ARG A 8 3.89 11.72 5.25
C ARG A 8 4.06 11.72 3.73
N TRP A 9 5.23 12.13 3.23
CA TRP A 9 5.51 12.11 1.79
C TRP A 9 5.69 10.69 1.27
N SER A 10 6.29 9.79 2.05
CA SER A 10 6.45 8.40 1.63
C SER A 10 5.08 7.75 1.41
N LEU A 11 4.07 8.04 2.25
CA LEU A 11 2.69 7.54 2.05
C LEU A 11 2.06 7.89 0.69
N LEU A 12 2.66 8.75 -0.12
CA LEU A 12 2.21 9.00 -1.49
C LEU A 12 2.94 8.14 -2.53
N MET A 13 4.08 7.53 -2.20
CA MET A 13 4.91 6.78 -3.14
C MET A 13 4.22 5.59 -3.80
N PRO A 14 3.40 4.77 -3.12
CA PRO A 14 2.67 3.68 -3.79
C PRO A 14 1.64 4.16 -4.80
N ILE A 15 1.29 5.45 -4.81
CA ILE A 15 0.50 6.09 -5.87
C ILE A 15 1.43 6.75 -6.89
N ALA A 16 2.41 7.52 -6.42
CA ALA A 16 3.31 8.29 -7.27
C ALA A 16 4.18 7.41 -8.19
N ILE A 17 4.66 6.25 -7.70
CA ILE A 17 5.50 5.34 -8.48
C ILE A 17 4.70 4.72 -9.65
N PRO A 18 3.52 4.10 -9.44
CA PRO A 18 2.69 3.65 -10.56
C PRO A 18 2.30 4.77 -11.53
N VAL A 19 1.98 5.96 -11.01
CA VAL A 19 1.59 7.11 -11.86
C VAL A 19 2.76 7.58 -12.73
N PHE A 20 3.97 7.61 -12.17
CA PHE A 20 5.18 7.93 -12.92
C PHE A 20 5.51 6.85 -13.98
N LEU A 21 5.20 5.59 -13.68
CA LEU A 21 5.46 4.46 -14.58
C LEU A 21 4.39 4.27 -15.67
N LEU A 22 3.21 4.92 -15.56
CA LEU A 22 2.11 4.82 -16.54
C LEU A 22 2.55 5.02 -18.00
N PRO A 23 3.33 6.06 -18.35
CA PRO A 23 3.74 6.29 -19.75
C PRO A 23 4.57 5.15 -20.34
N PHE A 24 5.21 4.33 -19.49
CA PHE A 24 6.11 3.26 -19.90
C PHE A 24 5.41 1.90 -20.02
N SER A 25 4.11 1.78 -19.69
CA SER A 25 3.41 0.50 -19.77
C SER A 25 3.21 -0.03 -21.19
N ASN A 26 3.32 0.85 -22.18
CA ASN A 26 3.25 0.53 -23.61
C ASN A 26 4.63 0.42 -24.27
N SER A 27 5.71 0.49 -23.48
CA SER A 27 7.07 0.25 -24.00
C SER A 27 7.32 -1.25 -24.16
N ASP A 28 8.38 -1.62 -24.89
CA ASP A 28 8.82 -3.01 -25.00
C ASP A 28 9.91 -3.33 -23.95
N GLY A 29 9.89 -4.56 -23.43
CA GLY A 29 10.92 -5.10 -22.56
C GLY A 29 10.61 -5.05 -21.06
N LEU A 30 11.67 -5.17 -20.25
CA LEU A 30 11.56 -5.39 -18.80
C LEU A 30 10.87 -4.23 -18.07
N LEU A 31 11.04 -3.00 -18.55
CA LEU A 31 10.40 -1.81 -18.02
C LEU A 31 8.86 -1.86 -18.13
N ALA A 32 8.34 -2.43 -19.22
CA ALA A 32 6.91 -2.61 -19.44
C ALA A 32 6.31 -3.59 -18.43
N GLY A 33 7.01 -4.70 -18.17
CA GLY A 33 6.63 -5.67 -17.15
C GLY A 33 6.59 -5.05 -15.75
N ILE A 34 7.59 -4.22 -15.40
CA ILE A 34 7.60 -3.48 -14.14
C ILE A 34 6.43 -2.49 -14.07
N ALA A 35 6.21 -1.70 -15.13
CA ALA A 35 5.12 -0.74 -15.18
C ALA A 35 3.74 -1.41 -15.01
N GLN A 36 3.52 -2.55 -15.67
CA GLN A 36 2.29 -3.33 -15.52
C GLN A 36 2.14 -3.90 -14.10
N LEU A 37 3.21 -4.42 -13.48
CA LEU A 37 3.16 -4.91 -12.10
C LEU A 37 2.75 -3.81 -11.11
N PHE A 38 3.31 -2.61 -11.26
CA PHE A 38 2.95 -1.47 -10.42
C PHE A 38 1.52 -0.98 -10.69
N GLN A 39 1.04 -1.01 -11.94
CA GLN A 39 -0.37 -0.72 -12.26
C GLN A 39 -1.32 -1.73 -11.61
N TYR A 40 -1.02 -3.02 -11.67
CA TYR A 40 -1.80 -4.04 -10.98
C TYR A 40 -1.79 -3.84 -9.47
N SER A 41 -0.66 -3.42 -8.88
CA SER A 41 -0.63 -3.07 -7.45
C SER A 41 -1.53 -1.88 -7.11
N LEU A 42 -1.68 -0.90 -8.03
CA LEU A 42 -2.56 0.24 -7.86
C LEU A 42 -4.04 -0.18 -7.98
N ILE A 43 -4.37 -1.07 -8.91
CA ILE A 43 -5.75 -1.54 -9.11
C ILE A 43 -6.21 -2.43 -7.95
N TYR A 44 -5.41 -3.44 -7.61
CA TYR A 44 -5.80 -4.44 -6.61
C TYR A 44 -5.49 -3.99 -5.18
N GLY A 45 -4.48 -3.15 -4.99
CA GLY A 45 -4.11 -2.62 -3.68
C GLY A 45 -4.65 -1.22 -3.40
N GLY A 46 -5.05 -0.44 -4.42
CA GLY A 46 -5.34 0.99 -4.28
C GLY A 46 -6.50 1.33 -3.36
N VAL A 47 -7.63 0.62 -3.45
CA VAL A 47 -8.78 0.87 -2.57
C VAL A 47 -8.45 0.54 -1.10
N PRO A 48 -7.91 -0.65 -0.77
CA PRO A 48 -7.40 -0.92 0.57
C PRO A 48 -6.34 0.09 1.02
N TYR A 49 -5.50 0.55 0.09
CA TYR A 49 -4.40 1.46 0.36
C TYR A 49 -4.90 2.85 0.75
N VAL A 50 -5.84 3.43 -0.01
CA VAL A 50 -6.40 4.76 0.29
C VAL A 50 -7.09 4.77 1.66
N LEU A 51 -7.89 3.75 1.97
CA LEU A 51 -8.54 3.63 3.28
C LEU A 51 -7.51 3.54 4.41
N THR A 52 -6.47 2.73 4.20
CA THR A 52 -5.39 2.55 5.19
C THR A 52 -4.56 3.83 5.35
N ILE A 53 -4.26 4.55 4.26
CA ILE A 53 -3.54 5.84 4.31
C ILE A 53 -4.34 6.88 5.08
N LEU A 54 -5.65 7.02 4.83
CA LEU A 54 -6.45 8.05 5.51
C LEU A 54 -6.44 7.82 7.03
N LEU A 55 -6.57 6.56 7.44
CA LEU A 55 -6.49 6.17 8.85
C LEU A 55 -5.08 6.42 9.41
N LEU A 56 -4.04 6.04 8.67
CA LEU A 56 -2.65 6.30 9.05
C LEU A 56 -2.40 7.80 9.17
N LEU A 57 -2.74 8.62 8.18
CA LEU A 57 -2.55 10.07 8.21
C LEU A 57 -3.18 10.71 9.45
N GLN A 58 -4.36 10.26 9.87
CA GLN A 58 -5.00 10.71 11.11
C GLN A 58 -4.20 10.31 12.36
N LEU A 59 -3.76 9.06 12.45
CA LEU A 59 -2.96 8.54 13.57
C LEU A 59 -1.56 9.18 13.64
N LEU A 60 -1.02 9.61 12.48
CA LEU A 60 0.29 10.22 12.30
C LEU A 60 0.30 11.74 12.53
N ILE A 61 -0.78 12.34 13.04
CA ILE A 61 -0.78 13.77 13.38
C ILE A 61 0.01 14.04 14.67
N ARG A 62 0.05 13.09 15.60
CA ARG A 62 0.64 13.25 16.95
C ARG A 62 1.60 12.14 17.35
N GLY A 63 1.98 11.27 16.41
CA GLY A 63 2.77 10.09 16.72
C GLY A 63 4.27 10.37 16.87
N ASN A 64 4.97 9.48 17.58
CA ASN A 64 6.44 9.41 17.67
C ASN A 64 7.00 8.46 16.61
N GLU A 65 8.25 8.62 16.17
CA GLU A 65 8.91 7.78 15.14
C GLU A 65 8.66 6.27 15.29
N ARG A 66 8.77 5.74 16.51
CA ARG A 66 8.52 4.32 16.80
C ARG A 66 7.10 3.88 16.43
N GLN A 67 6.10 4.74 16.61
CA GLN A 67 4.73 4.48 16.19
C GLN A 67 4.61 4.45 14.67
N TYR A 68 5.31 5.32 13.93
CA TYR A 68 5.35 5.26 12.46
C TYR A 68 5.92 3.93 11.97
N LEU A 69 7.02 3.47 12.56
CA LEU A 69 7.63 2.18 12.21
C LEU A 69 6.62 1.03 12.38
N VAL A 70 5.99 0.94 13.55
CA VAL A 70 5.00 -0.11 13.82
C VAL A 70 3.81 -0.01 12.86
N LEU A 71 3.29 1.20 12.65
CA LEU A 71 2.13 1.42 11.79
C LEU A 71 2.42 1.06 10.33
N THR A 72 3.60 1.40 9.81
CA THR A 72 4.00 1.01 8.44
C THR A 72 4.18 -0.50 8.30
N LEU A 73 4.64 -1.22 9.33
CA LEU A 73 4.77 -2.68 9.31
C LEU A 73 3.42 -3.42 9.42
N VAL A 74 2.45 -2.83 10.11
CA VAL A 74 1.09 -3.37 10.29
C VAL A 74 0.17 -3.01 9.11
N ALA A 75 0.52 -2.00 8.33
CA ALA A 75 -0.30 -1.54 7.20
C ALA A 75 -0.57 -2.63 6.15
N PRO A 76 0.41 -3.43 5.65
CA PRO A 76 0.12 -4.45 4.64
C PRO A 76 -0.86 -5.52 5.12
N PRO A 77 -0.72 -6.13 6.32
CA PRO A 77 -1.73 -7.02 6.87
C PRO A 77 -3.12 -6.37 7.02
N ALA A 78 -3.17 -5.11 7.47
CA ALA A 78 -4.44 -4.39 7.60
C ALA A 78 -5.12 -4.18 6.23
N MET A 79 -4.34 -3.87 5.19
CA MET A 79 -4.84 -3.76 3.83
C MET A 79 -5.42 -5.07 3.31
N VAL A 80 -4.82 -6.23 3.63
CA VAL A 80 -5.40 -7.54 3.29
C VAL A 80 -6.75 -7.75 3.97
N ALA A 81 -6.88 -7.39 5.25
CA ALA A 81 -8.15 -7.51 5.96
C ALA A 81 -9.24 -6.63 5.32
N VAL A 82 -8.90 -5.39 4.93
CA VAL A 82 -9.81 -4.50 4.20
C VAL A 82 -10.18 -5.09 2.85
N GLN A 83 -9.21 -5.65 2.12
CA GLN A 83 -9.45 -6.27 0.82
C GLN A 83 -10.37 -7.48 0.91
N LEU A 84 -10.21 -8.34 1.92
CA LEU A 84 -11.10 -9.46 2.19
C LEU A 84 -12.52 -8.98 2.49
N ALA A 85 -12.67 -7.95 3.33
CA ALA A 85 -13.98 -7.37 3.64
C ALA A 85 -14.65 -6.81 2.37
N CYS A 86 -13.89 -6.13 1.50
CA CYS A 86 -14.39 -5.64 0.21
C CYS A 86 -14.81 -6.79 -0.71
N GLY A 87 -13.97 -7.81 -0.89
CA GLY A 87 -14.29 -8.96 -1.76
C GLY A 87 -15.52 -9.73 -1.28
N PHE A 88 -15.64 -9.91 0.03
CA PHE A 88 -16.81 -10.53 0.65
C PHE A 88 -18.08 -9.69 0.44
N ALA A 89 -18.01 -8.37 0.68
CA ALA A 89 -19.14 -7.47 0.47
C ALA A 89 -19.58 -7.40 -0.99
N ILE A 90 -18.62 -7.35 -1.94
CA ILE A 90 -18.93 -7.40 -3.38
C ILE A 90 -19.67 -8.69 -3.72
N GLY A 91 -19.17 -9.85 -3.28
CA GLY A 91 -19.84 -11.13 -3.51
C GLY A 91 -21.27 -11.20 -2.95
N LEU A 92 -21.51 -10.60 -1.77
CA LEU A 92 -22.86 -10.48 -1.21
C LEU A 92 -23.80 -9.57 -2.02
N LEU A 93 -23.26 -8.51 -2.61
CA LEU A 93 -24.01 -7.51 -3.37
C LEU A 93 -24.29 -7.94 -4.81
N THR A 94 -23.39 -8.72 -5.42
CA THR A 94 -23.52 -9.19 -6.81
C THR A 94 -24.21 -10.54 -6.95
N SER A 95 -24.54 -11.20 -5.83
CA SER A 95 -25.15 -12.53 -5.86
C SER A 95 -26.53 -12.53 -6.50
N GLN A 96 -26.75 -13.48 -7.41
CA GLN A 96 -28.05 -13.71 -8.06
C GLN A 96 -28.74 -15.01 -7.61
N ALA A 97 -28.02 -15.92 -6.95
CA ALA A 97 -28.55 -17.22 -6.55
C ALA A 97 -28.13 -17.57 -5.11
N ASP A 98 -26.88 -17.99 -4.91
CA ASP A 98 -26.38 -18.44 -3.60
C ASP A 98 -25.46 -17.40 -2.96
N ARG A 99 -26.08 -16.50 -2.19
CA ARG A 99 -25.39 -15.34 -1.56
C ARG A 99 -24.15 -15.71 -0.78
N TRP A 100 -24.16 -16.86 -0.10
CA TRP A 100 -23.01 -17.33 0.69
C TRP A 100 -21.89 -17.90 -0.17
N ILE A 101 -22.20 -18.62 -1.25
CA ILE A 101 -21.21 -19.18 -2.17
C ILE A 101 -20.52 -18.04 -2.93
N ASP A 102 -21.29 -17.06 -3.39
CA ASP A 102 -20.77 -15.89 -4.10
C ASP A 102 -19.91 -15.02 -3.19
N ALA A 103 -20.32 -14.82 -1.93
CA ALA A 103 -19.54 -14.09 -0.93
C ALA A 103 -18.22 -14.78 -0.58
N LEU A 104 -18.23 -16.11 -0.39
CA LEU A 104 -17.03 -16.90 -0.13
C LEU A 104 -16.10 -16.91 -1.34
N SER A 105 -16.65 -16.97 -2.56
CA SER A 105 -15.87 -16.89 -3.80
C SER A 105 -15.19 -15.52 -3.95
N GLY A 106 -15.92 -14.44 -3.67
CA GLY A 106 -15.35 -13.09 -3.63
C GLY A 106 -14.25 -12.92 -2.58
N ALA A 107 -14.44 -13.51 -1.38
CA ALA A 107 -13.42 -13.51 -0.34
C ALA A 107 -12.18 -14.33 -0.73
N SER A 108 -12.34 -15.50 -1.36
CA SER A 108 -11.23 -16.32 -1.86
C SER A 108 -10.42 -15.61 -2.94
N PHE A 109 -11.08 -14.92 -3.86
CA PHE A 109 -10.41 -14.09 -4.86
C PHE A 109 -9.64 -12.93 -4.20
N ALA A 110 -10.25 -12.24 -3.23
CA ALA A 110 -9.58 -11.20 -2.45
C ALA A 110 -8.38 -11.73 -1.65
N LEU A 111 -8.44 -12.96 -1.12
CA LEU A 111 -7.33 -13.61 -0.44
C LEU A 111 -6.14 -13.86 -1.38
N MET A 112 -6.42 -14.36 -2.60
CA MET A 112 -5.40 -14.55 -3.63
C MET A 112 -4.70 -13.23 -3.97
N LEU A 113 -5.48 -12.15 -4.12
CA LEU A 113 -4.93 -10.81 -4.32
C LEU A 113 -4.19 -10.28 -3.09
N GLY A 114 -4.59 -10.70 -1.89
CA GLY A 114 -3.93 -10.36 -0.63
C GLY A 114 -2.45 -10.75 -0.57
N ILE A 115 -2.05 -11.82 -1.28
CA ILE A 115 -0.63 -12.21 -1.40
C ILE A 115 0.18 -11.10 -2.08
N TYR A 116 -0.36 -10.54 -3.18
CA TYR A 116 0.27 -9.42 -3.88
C TYR A 116 0.28 -8.16 -3.01
N THR A 117 -0.83 -7.90 -2.30
CA THR A 117 -0.91 -6.77 -1.36
C THR A 117 0.16 -6.84 -0.26
N LEU A 118 0.44 -8.02 0.28
CA LEU A 118 1.54 -8.23 1.23
C LEU A 118 2.90 -8.04 0.56
N ALA A 119 3.14 -8.67 -0.58
CA ALA A 119 4.43 -8.60 -1.27
C ALA A 119 4.79 -7.15 -1.64
N PHE A 120 3.88 -6.43 -2.31
CA PHE A 120 4.08 -5.04 -2.69
C PHE A 120 4.07 -4.10 -1.47
N GLY A 121 3.20 -4.36 -0.49
CA GLY A 121 3.15 -3.59 0.75
C GLY A 121 4.46 -3.65 1.51
N TYR A 122 5.03 -4.83 1.73
CA TYR A 122 6.32 -4.97 2.40
C TYR A 122 7.49 -4.49 1.55
N ALA A 123 7.46 -4.67 0.23
CA ALA A 123 8.48 -4.09 -0.66
C ALA A 123 8.50 -2.55 -0.52
N TYR A 124 7.33 -1.93 -0.45
CA TYR A 124 7.21 -0.49 -0.24
C TYR A 124 7.66 -0.06 1.17
N VAL A 125 7.34 -0.84 2.22
CA VAL A 125 7.84 -0.58 3.58
C VAL A 125 9.37 -0.65 3.61
N ALA A 126 9.97 -1.65 2.97
CA ALA A 126 11.42 -1.78 2.85
C ALA A 126 12.02 -0.58 2.12
N LEU A 127 11.45 -0.20 0.97
CA LEU A 127 11.88 0.97 0.19
C LEU A 127 11.83 2.25 1.03
N THR A 128 10.73 2.48 1.75
CA THR A 128 10.54 3.65 2.61
C THR A 128 11.63 3.73 3.69
N HIS A 129 11.92 2.61 4.36
CA HIS A 129 12.96 2.55 5.38
C HIS A 129 14.37 2.76 4.79
N SER A 130 14.67 2.15 3.65
CA SER A 130 15.94 2.34 2.95
C SER A 130 16.14 3.80 2.54
N MET A 131 15.10 4.44 2.00
CA MET A 131 15.14 5.86 1.64
C MET A 131 15.28 6.77 2.86
N LEU A 132 14.60 6.46 3.98
CA LEU A 132 14.77 7.21 5.22
C LEU A 132 16.21 7.11 5.74
N TRP A 133 16.78 5.89 5.74
CA TRP A 133 18.15 5.66 6.18
C TRP A 133 19.18 6.40 5.29
N LEU A 134 19.01 6.35 3.97
CA LEU A 134 19.85 7.11 3.02
C LEU A 134 19.71 8.63 3.23
N SER A 135 18.47 9.11 3.39
CA SER A 135 18.19 10.54 3.58
C SER A 135 18.76 11.08 4.90
N ARG A 136 18.80 10.25 5.95
CA ARG A 136 19.47 10.57 7.21
C ARG A 136 20.98 10.64 7.05
N ARG A 137 21.59 9.67 6.36
CA ARG A 137 23.04 9.69 6.06
C ARG A 137 23.45 10.91 5.23
N ALA A 138 22.58 11.37 4.33
CA ALA A 138 22.81 12.58 3.54
C ALA A 138 22.55 13.89 4.31
N GLY A 139 22.07 13.83 5.56
CA GLY A 139 21.72 15.02 6.36
C GLY A 139 20.43 15.73 5.91
N TRP A 140 19.63 15.12 5.02
CA TRP A 140 18.40 15.73 4.49
C TRP A 140 17.22 15.60 5.46
N VAL A 141 17.23 14.57 6.31
CA VAL A 141 16.20 14.31 7.31
C VAL A 141 16.81 14.32 8.71
N LEU A 142 16.32 15.21 9.56
CA LEU A 142 16.70 15.30 10.97
C LEU A 142 15.83 14.36 11.81
N SER A 143 16.44 13.76 12.84
CA SER A 143 15.73 13.01 13.86
C SER A 143 14.83 13.98 14.64
N ASP A 144 13.58 13.59 14.92
CA ASP A 144 12.67 14.41 15.74
C ASP A 144 13.00 14.31 17.26
N ARG A 145 14.13 13.68 17.61
CA ARG A 145 14.64 13.53 18.99
C ARG A 145 15.79 14.48 19.34
N ASP A 146 16.26 15.28 18.38
CA ASP A 146 17.28 16.31 18.56
C ASP A 146 16.63 17.71 18.52
#